data_AF-I3Y052-F1
#
_entry.id   AF-I3Y052-F1
#
_cell.length_a   1.000
_cell.length_b   1.000
_cell.length_c   1.000
_cell.angle_alpha   90.00
_cell.angle_beta   90.00
_cell.angle_gamma   90.00
#
_symmetry.space_group_name_H-M   'P 1'
#
loop_
_entity.id
_entity.type
_entity.pdbx_description
1 polymer ?
#
loop_
_entity_poly.entity_id
_entity_poly.type
_entity_poly.pdbx_seq_one_letter_code
_entity_poly.pdbx_strand_id
1 'polypeptide(L)' 'MQIAVDITLPHILKLISQMNLNEIEEVKKTIVKKELYFKKFQKDDLGAVMSDFKKENYSDEFLKELEEGLKRSSVYHAH' A
#
# COMPACT_ATOMS: atom_id res chain seq x y z
N MET A 1 -18.24 3.80 14.98
CA MET A 1 -18.52 4.72 13.86
C MET A 1 -17.20 5.28 13.36
N GLN A 2 -16.75 4.84 12.20
CA GLN A 2 -15.62 5.47 11.53
C GLN A 2 -16.22 6.67 10.78
N ILE A 3 -15.92 7.89 11.23
CA ILE A 3 -16.33 9.09 10.50
C ILE A 3 -15.47 9.11 9.25
N ALA A 4 -16.01 8.64 8.13
CA ALA A 4 -15.44 8.91 6.82
C ALA A 4 -15.64 10.41 6.58
N VAL A 5 -14.63 11.20 6.93
CA VAL A 5 -14.58 12.60 6.53
C VAL A 5 -14.19 12.58 5.05
N ASP A 6 -15.09 13.01 4.18
CA ASP A 6 -14.76 13.27 2.77
C ASP A 6 -13.84 14.49 2.69
N ILE A 7 -12.54 14.25 2.88
CA ILE A 7 -11.51 15.26 2.74
C ILE A 7 -11.14 15.34 1.27
N THR A 8 -11.62 16.38 0.61
CA THR A 8 -11.25 16.69 -0.77
C THR A 8 -9.89 17.42 -0.80
N LEU A 9 -9.17 17.30 -1.92
CA LEU A 9 -7.90 18.02 -2.11
C LEU A 9 -8.03 19.55 -1.89
N PRO A 10 -9.08 20.24 -2.38
CA PRO A 10 -9.28 21.66 -2.08
C PRO A 10 -9.34 21.99 -0.59
N HIS A 11 -9.95 21.12 0.23
CA HIS A 11 -9.98 21.33 1.68
C HIS A 11 -8.58 21.22 2.30
N ILE A 12 -7.77 20.25 1.86
CA ILE A 12 -6.38 20.11 2.32
C ILE A 12 -5.55 21.34 1.97
N LEU A 13 -5.67 21.83 0.72
CA LEU A 13 -4.94 23.00 0.26
C LEU A 13 -5.30 24.26 1.05
N LYS A 14 -6.59 24.43 1.38
CA LYS A 14 -7.05 25.53 2.23
C LYS A 14 -6.44 25.47 3.63
N LEU A 15 -6.39 24.27 4.25
CA LEU A 15 -5.75 24.10 5.56
C LEU A 15 -4.25 24.42 5.50
N ILE A 16 -3.55 23.94 4.47
CA ILE A 16 -2.11 24.24 4.28
C ILE A 16 -1.87 25.74 4.09
N SER A 17 -2.75 26.45 3.37
CA SER A 17 -2.60 27.90 3.16
C SER A 17 -2.71 28.75 4.43
N GLN A 18 -3.25 28.20 5.52
CA GLN A 18 -3.40 28.88 6.81
C GLN A 18 -2.18 28.63 7.73
N MET A 19 -1.25 27.77 7.33
CA MET A 19 -0.06 27.42 8.10
C MET A 19 1.10 28.39 7.85
N ASN A 20 1.96 28.55 8.85
CA ASN A 20 3.23 29.24 8.68
C ASN A 20 4.31 28.33 8.05
N LEU A 21 5.44 28.90 7.64
CA LEU A 21 6.49 28.16 6.93
C LEU A 21 7.05 26.96 7.72
N ASN A 22 7.18 27.10 9.04
CA ASN A 22 7.72 26.03 9.88
C ASN A 22 6.75 24.84 9.95
N GLU A 23 5.46 25.12 10.08
CA GLU A 23 4.39 24.11 10.09
C GLU A 23 4.31 23.39 8.74
N ILE A 24 4.41 24.12 7.62
CA ILE A 24 4.43 23.53 6.27
C ILE A 24 5.62 22.57 6.13
N GLU A 25 6.81 22.97 6.58
CA GLU A 25 7.98 22.10 6.54
C GLU A 25 7.85 20.87 7.44
N GLU A 26 7.20 20.98 8.60
CA GLU A 26 6.91 19.83 9.47
C GLU A 26 5.93 18.85 8.81
N VAL A 27 4.86 19.34 8.18
CA VAL A 27 3.92 18.51 7.42
C VAL A 27 4.63 17.77 6.30
N LYS A 28 5.44 18.48 5.50
CA LYS A 28 6.23 17.89 4.42
C LYS A 28 7.18 16.80 4.93
N LYS A 29 7.96 17.08 5.98
CA LYS A 29 8.87 16.10 6.59
C LYS A 29 8.12 14.87 7.09
N THR A 30 6.93 15.06 7.66
CA THR A 30 6.10 13.97 8.17
C THR A 30 5.55 13.11 7.05
N ILE A 31 5.06 13.70 5.95
CA ILE A 31 4.60 12.97 4.76
C ILE A 31 5.72 12.07 4.22
N VAL A 32 6.95 12.60 4.14
CA VAL A 32 8.12 11.84 3.68
C VAL A 32 8.49 10.75 4.68
N LYS A 33 8.68 11.09 5.96
CA LYS A 33 9.12 10.16 7.01
C LYS A 33 8.16 8.99 7.22
N LYS A 34 6.84 9.25 7.14
CA LYS A 34 5.80 8.22 7.30
C LYS A 34 5.38 7.59 5.98
N GLU A 35 5.98 8.04 4.87
CA GLU A 35 5.68 7.56 3.53
C GLU A 35 4.17 7.60 3.21
N LEU A 36 3.51 8.72 3.57
CA LEU A 36 2.07 8.95 3.38
C LEU A 36 1.73 9.31 1.92
N TYR A 37 2.27 8.56 0.99
CA TYR A 37 2.06 8.70 -0.44
C TYR A 37 2.11 7.32 -1.08
N PHE A 38 1.48 7.20 -2.25
CA PHE A 38 1.53 5.96 -3.01
C PHE A 38 2.98 5.62 -3.36
N LYS A 39 3.43 4.47 -2.87
CA LYS A 39 4.68 3.87 -3.31
C LYS A 39 4.44 3.13 -4.61
N LYS A 40 5.49 3.01 -5.41
CA LYS A 40 5.48 2.03 -6.50
C LYS A 40 5.21 0.66 -5.89
N PHE A 41 4.31 -0.09 -6.50
CA PHE A 41 4.09 -1.48 -6.13
C PHE A 41 5.42 -2.23 -6.23
N GLN A 42 5.83 -2.84 -5.12
CA GLN A 42 6.99 -3.72 -5.07
C GLN A 42 6.44 -5.13 -4.88
N LYS A 43 6.56 -5.97 -5.91
CA LYS A 43 6.23 -7.38 -5.77
C LYS A 43 7.23 -8.03 -4.81
N ASP A 44 6.71 -8.88 -3.94
CA ASP A 44 7.57 -9.75 -3.13
C ASP A 44 8.02 -10.95 -3.96
N ASP A 45 8.90 -11.78 -3.43
CA ASP A 45 9.23 -13.06 -4.02
C ASP A 45 8.01 -14.01 -3.95
N LEU A 46 7.74 -14.75 -5.02
CA LEU A 46 6.60 -15.67 -5.05
C LEU A 46 6.70 -16.72 -3.93
N GLY A 47 7.91 -17.19 -3.61
CA GLY A 47 8.14 -18.12 -2.51
C GLY A 47 7.81 -17.51 -1.14
N ALA A 48 8.13 -16.23 -0.93
CA ALA A 48 7.78 -15.50 0.29
C ALA A 48 6.25 -15.37 0.42
N VAL A 49 5.57 -14.95 -0.64
CA VAL A 49 4.10 -14.89 -0.69
C VAL A 49 3.49 -16.25 -0.36
N MET A 50 3.92 -17.32 -1.04
CA MET A 50 3.39 -18.66 -0.79
C MET A 50 3.70 -19.17 0.61
N SER A 51 4.83 -18.77 1.22
CA SER A 51 5.15 -19.13 2.60
C SER A 51 4.18 -18.50 3.59
N ASP A 52 3.74 -17.26 3.36
CA ASP A 52 2.78 -16.60 4.24
C ASP A 52 1.40 -17.25 4.16
N PHE A 53 0.92 -17.56 2.95
CA PHE A 53 -0.36 -18.28 2.81
C PHE A 53 -0.30 -19.71 3.38
N LYS A 54 0.87 -20.38 3.34
CA LYS A 54 1.06 -21.72 3.95
C LYS A 54 1.03 -21.71 5.48
N LYS A 55 1.28 -20.56 6.13
CA LYS A 55 1.17 -20.43 7.60
C LYS A 55 -0.29 -20.38 8.04
N GLU A 56 -1.19 -20.03 7.12
CA GLU A 56 -2.63 -20.02 7.32
C GLU A 56 -3.21 -21.40 6.99
N ASN A 57 -4.29 -21.80 7.67
CA ASN A 57 -4.94 -23.12 7.51
C ASN A 57 -5.76 -23.23 6.20
N TYR A 58 -5.19 -22.83 5.07
CA TYR A 58 -5.79 -23.04 3.74
C TYR A 58 -5.57 -24.47 3.25
N SER A 59 -6.45 -24.94 2.35
CA SER A 59 -6.28 -26.25 1.72
C SER A 59 -5.13 -26.27 0.74
N ASP A 60 -4.50 -27.43 0.58
CA ASP A 60 -3.43 -27.63 -0.42
C ASP A 60 -3.91 -27.33 -1.84
N GLU A 61 -5.17 -27.62 -2.15
CA GLU A 61 -5.80 -27.31 -3.44
C GLU A 61 -5.84 -25.80 -3.69
N PHE A 62 -6.30 -25.01 -2.71
CA PHE A 62 -6.31 -23.56 -2.80
C PHE A 62 -4.89 -23.00 -2.96
N LEU A 63 -3.93 -23.48 -2.18
CA LEU A 63 -2.55 -23.01 -2.25
C LEU A 63 -1.93 -23.28 -3.63
N LYS A 64 -2.26 -24.42 -4.24
CA LYS A 64 -1.81 -24.76 -5.59
C LYS A 64 -2.44 -23.83 -6.64
N GLU A 65 -3.75 -23.61 -6.58
CA GLU A 65 -4.44 -22.69 -7.50
C GLU A 65 -3.92 -21.26 -7.37
N LEU A 66 -3.65 -20.81 -6.14
CA LEU A 66 -3.05 -19.51 -5.87
C LEU A 66 -1.66 -19.39 -6.51
N GLU A 67 -0.79 -20.37 -6.30
CA GLU A 67 0.56 -20.36 -6.87
C GLU A 67 0.53 -20.33 -8.41
N GLU A 68 -0.33 -21.15 -9.03
CA GLU A 68 -0.50 -21.17 -10.48
C GLU A 68 -1.09 -19.85 -11.01
N GLY A 69 -2.09 -19.30 -10.32
CA GLY A 69 -2.70 -18.02 -10.67
C GLY A 69 -1.70 -16.86 -10.59
N LEU A 70 -0.88 -16.82 -9.53
CA LEU A 70 0.17 -15.83 -9.37
C LEU A 70 1.22 -15.95 -10.47
N LYS A 71 1.69 -17.16 -10.81
CA LYS A 71 2.64 -17.40 -11.92
C LYS A 71 2.12 -16.94 -13.28
N ARG A 72 0.81 -17.03 -13.50
CA ARG A 72 0.13 -16.55 -14.74
C ARG A 72 -0.13 -15.04 -14.72
N SER A 73 -0.08 -14.39 -13.56
CA SER A 73 -0.30 -12.95 -13.46
C SER A 73 0.85 -12.17 -14.08
N SER A 74 0.53 -11.05 -14.74
CA SER A 74 1.51 -10.17 -15.39
C SER A 74 2.63 -9.65 -14.48
N VAL A 75 2.42 -9.69 -13.16
CA VAL A 75 3.37 -9.27 -12.14
C VAL A 75 4.51 -10.28 -11.95
N TYR A 76 4.20 -11.58 -11.99
CA TYR A 76 5.18 -12.67 -11.79
C TYR A 76 5.58 -13.38 -13.08
N HIS A 77 4.97 -13.02 -14.21
CA HIS A 77 5.28 -13.55 -15.53
C HIS A 77 6.54 -12.93 -16.21
N ALA A 78 7.21 -11.98 -15.56
CA ALA A 78 8.40 -11.33 -16.11
C ALA A 78 9.64 -12.24 -15.97
N HIS A 79 10.14 -12.70 -17.12
CA HIS A 79 11.42 -13.39 -17.32
C HIS A 79 12.61 -12.57 -16.80
#